data_AF-A0A6H9KJ10-F1
#
_entry.id   AF-A0A6H9KJ10-F1
#
_cell.length_a   1.000
_cell.length_b   1.000
_cell.length_c   1.000
_cell.angle_alpha   90.00
_cell.angle_beta   90.00
_cell.angle_gamma   90.00
#
_symmetry.space_group_name_H-M   'P 1'
#
loop_
_entity.id
_entity.type
_entity.pdbx_description
1 polymer ?
#
loop_
_entity_poly.entity_id
_entity_poly.type
_entity_poly.pdbx_seq_one_letter_code
_entity_poly.pdbx_strand_id
1 'polypeptide(L)'
;MKNFEILSALLPVVDALEKYSIPYYIGGSIASSVYGMARATMDIDIVADLKFHHVSLLRENLEASYYVDENMIKDAIQNNTSFNLIHFDRQLK
;
A
#
# COMPACT_ATOMS: atom_id res chain seq x y z
N MET A 1 -6.11 -15.71 11.97
CA MET A 1 -5.55 -15.93 10.61
C MET A 1 -5.72 -14.70 9.72
N LYS A 2 -6.94 -14.20 9.45
CA LYS A 2 -7.16 -12.99 8.61
C LYS A 2 -6.37 -11.74 9.02
N ASN A 3 -6.27 -11.44 10.31
CA ASN A 3 -5.49 -10.28 10.78
C ASN A 3 -3.99 -10.38 10.45
N PHE A 4 -3.42 -11.58 10.40
CA PHE A 4 -1.99 -11.75 10.08
C PHE A 4 -1.71 -11.49 8.59
N GLU A 5 -2.63 -11.88 7.70
CA GLU A 5 -2.52 -11.61 6.25
C GLU A 5 -2.65 -10.11 5.92
N ILE A 6 -3.51 -9.40 6.66
CA ILE A 6 -3.63 -7.94 6.54
C ILE A 6 -2.35 -7.26 7.02
N LEU A 7 -1.83 -7.65 8.18
CA LEU A 7 -0.62 -7.06 8.74
C LEU A 7 0.61 -7.36 7.86
N SER A 8 0.72 -8.55 7.28
CA SER A 8 1.82 -8.87 6.36
C SER A 8 1.78 -8.02 5.09
N ALA A 9 0.58 -7.68 4.59
CA ALA A 9 0.41 -6.79 3.44
C ALA A 9 0.43 -5.29 3.79
N LEU A 10 0.34 -4.89 5.05
CA LEU A 10 0.35 -3.49 5.47
C LEU A 10 1.74 -3.03 5.92
N LEU A 11 2.40 -3.82 6.76
CA LEU A 11 3.63 -3.43 7.44
C LEU A 11 4.75 -3.03 6.47
N PRO A 12 5.04 -3.76 5.37
CA PRO A 12 6.09 -3.34 4.45
C PRO A 12 5.84 -1.96 3.83
N VAL A 13 4.58 -1.64 3.54
CA VAL A 13 4.20 -0.33 2.97
C VAL A 13 4.37 0.77 4.01
N VAL A 14 3.92 0.55 5.24
CA VAL A 14 4.10 1.49 6.35
C VAL A 14 5.58 1.71 6.64
N ASP A 15 6.37 0.65 6.76
CA ASP A 15 7.80 0.73 7.02
C ASP A 15 8.53 1.53 5.93
N ALA A 16 8.16 1.36 4.66
CA ALA A 16 8.70 2.15 3.56
C ALA A 16 8.34 3.64 3.69
N LEU A 17 7.08 3.96 4.00
CA LEU A 17 6.63 5.36 4.16
C LEU A 17 7.31 6.05 5.36
N GLU A 18 7.39 5.36 6.51
CA GLU A 18 8.06 5.85 7.71
C GLU A 18 9.57 6.06 7.46
N LYS A 19 10.23 5.09 6.82
CA LYS A 19 11.68 5.15 6.50
C LYS A 19 12.04 6.39 5.68
N TYR A 20 11.15 6.83 4.79
CA TYR A 20 11.35 8.00 3.95
C TYR A 20 10.64 9.25 4.46
N SER A 21 10.07 9.21 5.67
CA SER A 21 9.34 10.32 6.30
C SER A 21 8.23 10.87 5.38
N ILE A 22 7.55 9.98 4.67
CA ILE A 22 6.45 10.32 3.77
C ILE A 22 5.17 10.39 4.60
N PRO A 23 4.50 11.54 4.72
CA PRO A 23 3.23 11.64 5.42
C PRO A 23 2.17 10.74 4.76
N TYR A 24 1.44 9.96 5.57
CA TYR A 24 0.37 9.10 5.09
C TYR A 24 -0.79 8.98 6.09
N TYR A 25 -1.92 8.51 5.58
CA TYR A 25 -3.10 8.14 6.35
C TYR A 25 -3.59 6.77 5.87
N ILE A 26 -3.87 5.89 6.82
CA ILE A 26 -4.50 4.59 6.55
C ILE A 26 -6.02 4.79 6.62
N GLY A 27 -6.71 4.43 5.54
CA GLY A 27 -8.15 4.54 5.38
C GLY A 27 -8.86 3.18 5.26
N GLY A 28 -10.02 3.19 4.62
CA GLY A 28 -10.71 1.98 4.18
C GLY A 28 -11.29 1.11 5.29
N SER A 29 -11.51 -0.16 4.93
CA SER A 29 -12.10 -1.16 5.82
C SER A 29 -11.20 -1.49 7.01
N ILE A 30 -9.89 -1.26 6.96
CA ILE A 30 -8.99 -1.43 8.12
C ILE A 30 -9.31 -0.40 9.20
N ALA A 31 -9.45 0.87 8.84
CA ALA A 31 -9.88 1.91 9.78
C ALA A 31 -11.28 1.62 10.33
N SER A 32 -12.23 1.13 9.51
CA SER A 32 -13.57 0.77 9.98
C SER A 32 -13.64 -0.56 10.75
N SER A 33 -12.69 -1.48 10.54
CA SER A 33 -12.64 -2.78 11.23
C SER A 33 -12.19 -2.65 12.66
N VAL A 34 -11.37 -1.63 12.98
CA VAL A 34 -11.11 -1.19 14.36
C VAL A 34 -12.41 -0.78 15.06
N TYR A 35 -13.43 -0.33 14.30
CA TYR A 35 -14.73 0.16 14.82
C TYR A 35 -15.94 -0.72 14.45
N GLY A 36 -15.75 -1.98 14.02
CA GLY A 36 -16.79 -3.02 14.18
C GLY A 36 -17.67 -3.39 12.98
N MET A 37 -17.33 -3.07 11.72
CA MET A 37 -18.06 -3.65 10.56
C MET A 37 -17.13 -4.37 9.58
N ALA A 38 -17.23 -5.71 9.55
CA ALA A 38 -16.53 -6.56 8.61
C ALA A 38 -17.07 -6.34 7.19
N ARG A 39 -16.24 -5.83 6.28
CA ARG A 39 -16.52 -5.83 4.83
C ARG A 39 -15.66 -6.89 4.14
N ALA A 40 -16.21 -7.48 3.08
CA ALA A 40 -15.63 -8.59 2.33
C ALA A 40 -14.71 -8.15 1.17
N THR A 41 -14.16 -6.94 1.20
CA THR A 41 -13.09 -6.49 0.32
C THR A 41 -11.79 -6.45 1.12
N MET A 42 -10.80 -7.26 0.74
CA MET A 42 -9.49 -7.34 1.42
C MET A 42 -8.51 -6.33 0.83
N ASP A 43 -8.93 -5.07 0.80
CA ASP A 43 -8.14 -3.98 0.26
C ASP A 43 -7.75 -3.03 1.39
N ILE A 44 -6.54 -2.48 1.32
CA ILE A 44 -6.03 -1.51 2.28
C ILE A 44 -5.86 -0.19 1.54
N ASP A 45 -6.65 0.81 1.94
CA ASP A 45 -6.55 2.14 1.36
C ASP A 45 -5.50 2.96 2.12
N ILE A 46 -4.51 3.49 1.41
CA ILE A 46 -3.50 4.39 1.96
C ILE A 46 -3.45 5.65 1.11
N VAL A 47 -3.56 6.80 1.76
CA VAL A 47 -3.30 8.11 1.12
C VAL A 47 -1.93 8.56 1.60
N ALA A 48 -1.02 8.85 0.68
CA ALA A 48 0.35 9.27 1.00
C ALA A 48 0.77 10.48 0.17
N ASP A 49 1.57 11.38 0.75
CA ASP A 49 2.10 12.57 0.08
C ASP A 49 3.32 12.21 -0.80
N LEU A 50 3.08 11.42 -1.85
CA LEU A 50 4.12 10.95 -2.75
C LEU A 50 4.57 12.03 -3.74
N LYS A 51 5.89 12.02 -3.99
CA LYS A 51 6.58 12.91 -4.92
C LYS A 51 7.40 12.05 -5.87
N PHE A 52 7.74 12.57 -7.04
CA PHE A 52 8.52 11.84 -8.05
C PHE A 52 9.84 11.26 -7.52
N HIS A 53 10.52 11.95 -6.60
CA HIS A 53 11.76 11.47 -6.01
C HIS A 53 11.58 10.28 -5.04
N HIS A 54 10.35 10.02 -4.56
CA HIS A 54 10.03 8.86 -3.73
C HIS A 54 9.84 7.57 -4.55
N VAL A 55 9.61 7.65 -5.87
CA VAL A 55 9.15 6.51 -6.66
C VAL A 55 10.14 5.36 -6.67
N SER A 56 11.41 5.63 -7.01
CA SER A 56 12.44 4.58 -7.06
C SER A 56 12.72 4.01 -5.67
N LEU A 57 12.71 4.85 -4.63
CA LEU A 57 12.87 4.41 -3.24
C LEU A 57 11.74 3.47 -2.80
N LEU A 58 10.49 3.82 -3.11
CA LEU A 58 9.34 2.95 -2.82
C LEU A 58 9.43 1.62 -3.56
N ARG A 59 9.79 1.65 -4.86
CA ARG A 59 9.98 0.43 -5.64
C ARG A 59 11.03 -0.47 -5.01
N GLU A 60 12.22 0.05 -4.74
CA GLU A 60 13.33 -0.73 -4.15
C GLU A 60 12.96 -1.40 -2.82
N ASN A 61 12.12 -0.77 -2.00
CA ASN A 61 11.72 -1.34 -0.71
C ASN A 61 10.57 -2.35 -0.82
N LEU A 62 9.74 -2.23 -1.86
CA LEU A 62 8.49 -3.00 -1.97
C LEU A 62 8.53 -4.09 -3.04
N GLU A 63 9.42 -4.01 -4.03
CA GLU A 63 9.45 -4.94 -5.17
C GLU A 63 9.69 -6.41 -4.81
N ALA A 64 10.25 -6.67 -3.63
CA ALA A 64 10.43 -8.04 -3.14
C ALA A 64 9.11 -8.70 -2.69
N SER A 65 8.11 -7.90 -2.30
CA SER A 65 6.86 -8.37 -1.71
C SER A 65 5.62 -7.98 -2.52
N TYR A 66 5.76 -7.01 -3.43
CA TYR A 66 4.67 -6.47 -4.24
C TYR A 66 5.04 -6.41 -5.71
N TYR A 67 4.03 -6.53 -6.55
CA TYR A 67 4.11 -5.99 -7.90
C TYR A 67 4.10 -4.46 -7.82
N VAL A 68 5.19 -3.84 -8.30
CA VAL A 68 5.38 -2.39 -8.32
C VAL A 68 5.83 -1.95 -9.71
N ASP A 69 5.07 -1.03 -10.31
CA ASP A 69 5.41 -0.39 -11.59
C ASP A 69 5.69 1.10 -11.36
N GLU A 70 6.91 1.56 -11.70
CA GLU A 70 7.27 2.96 -11.48
C GLU A 70 6.46 3.94 -12.34
N ASN A 71 6.14 3.56 -13.58
CA ASN A 71 5.42 4.44 -14.49
C ASN A 71 4.00 4.63 -13.99
N MET A 72 3.36 3.57 -13.51
CA MET A 72 2.05 3.65 -12.86
C MET A 72 2.06 4.59 -11.66
N ILE A 73 3.09 4.56 -10.80
CA ILE A 73 3.19 5.47 -9.67
C ILE A 73 3.40 6.91 -10.14
N LYS A 74 4.30 7.12 -11.12
CA LYS A 74 4.58 8.45 -11.70
C LYS A 74 3.32 9.06 -12.33
N ASP A 75 2.57 8.28 -13.09
CA ASP A 75 1.32 8.68 -13.71
C ASP A 75 0.26 9.03 -12.66
N ALA A 76 0.17 8.24 -11.58
CA ALA A 76 -0.76 8.51 -10.49
C ALA A 76 -0.43 9.81 -9.74
N ILE A 77 0.86 10.08 -9.48
CA ILE A 77 1.32 11.35 -8.90
C ILE A 77 0.97 12.51 -9.82
N GLN A 78 1.25 12.38 -11.12
CA GLN A 78 1.02 13.45 -12.09
C GLN A 78 -0.47 13.81 -12.22
N ASN A 79 -1.34 12.80 -12.22
CA ASN A 79 -2.77 12.96 -12.43
C ASN A 79 -3.58 13.08 -11.14
N ASN A 80 -2.92 13.04 -9.96
CA ASN A 80 -3.58 12.98 -8.64
C ASN A 80 -4.61 11.85 -8.55
N THR A 81 -4.26 10.67 -9.06
CA THR A 81 -5.09 9.46 -9.03
C THR A 81 -4.49 8.39 -8.12
N SER A 82 -5.21 7.29 -7.91
CA SER A 82 -4.73 6.12 -7.17
C SER A 82 -3.96 5.15 -8.07
N PHE A 83 -3.16 4.29 -7.45
CA PHE A 83 -2.56 3.11 -8.06
C PHE A 83 -2.65 1.93 -7.08
N ASN A 84 -2.48 0.71 -7.60
CA ASN A 84 -2.58 -0.50 -6.78
C ASN A 84 -1.19 -1.09 -6.51
N LEU A 85 -0.97 -1.55 -5.27
CA LEU A 85 0.13 -2.44 -4.92
C LEU A 85 -0.43 -3.85 -4.71
N ILE A 86 0.11 -4.83 -5.42
CA ILE A 86 -0.40 -6.22 -5.36
C ILE A 86 0.60 -7.08 -4.61
N HIS A 87 0.24 -7.50 -3.39
CA HIS A 87 1.09 -8.32 -2.53
C HIS A 87 1.19 -9.76 -3.07
N PHE A 88 2.38 -10.35 -3.10
CA PHE A 88 2.64 -11.66 -3.74
C PHE A 88 2.15 -12.89 -2.95
N ASP A 89 1.58 -12.71 -1.76
CA ASP A 89 1.34 -13.81 -0.79
C ASP A 89 0.23 -14.80 -1.21
N ARG A 90 -0.45 -14.61 -2.35
CA ARG A 90 -1.19 -15.70 -3.03
C ARG A 90 -1.21 -15.53 -4.55
N GLN A 91 -0.37 -16.28 -5.24
CA GLN A 91 -0.83 -16.93 -6.48
C GLN A 91 -1.93 -17.90 -6.08
N LEU A 92 -3.19 -17.56 -6.39
CA LEU A 92 -4.25 -18.55 -6.45
C LEU A 92 -3.83 -19.63 -7.46
N LYS A 93 -3.65 -20.87 -6.98
CA LYS A 93 -3.86 -22.05 -7.82
C LYS A 93 -5.35 -22.39 -7.80
#